data_AF-A0A8B6DJ62-F1
#
_entry.id   AF-A0A8B6DJ62-F1
#
_cell.length_a   1.000
_cell.length_b   1.000
_cell.length_c   1.000
_cell.angle_alpha   90.00
_cell.angle_beta   90.00
_cell.angle_gamma   90.00
#
_symmetry.space_group_name_H-M   'P 1'
#
loop_
_entity.id
_entity.type
_entity.pdbx_description
1 polymer ?
#
loop_
_entity_poly.entity_id
_entity_poly.type
_entity_poly.pdbx_seq_one_letter_code
_entity_poly.pdbx_strand_id
1 'polypeptide(L)'
;MDESPYNEMTKDELNPRPGNCDGLVIVKTNQLIWDLISPFAQTCDKKMQNIERSVVKTTVLLSKTVNKVANTDNVTNEFSEVIDECNDDLALLGHTNRQINLARRDLIKYELNNKYTHMCAQLTTLYQLSLQR
;
A
#
# COMPACT_ATOMS: atom_id res chain seq x y z
N MET A 1 5.10 19.66 14.54
CA MET A 1 5.24 20.07 13.13
C MET A 1 3.83 20.33 12.64
N ASP A 2 3.57 21.43 11.94
CA ASP A 2 2.25 21.68 11.37
C ASP A 2 2.01 20.70 10.20
N GLU A 3 1.02 19.82 10.34
CA GLU A 3 0.66 18.82 9.33
C GLU A 3 -0.38 19.33 8.32
N SER A 4 -0.85 20.58 8.45
CA SER A 4 -1.86 21.15 7.56
C SER A 4 -1.51 21.01 6.06
N PRO A 5 -0.29 21.35 5.60
CA PRO A 5 0.07 21.22 4.18
C PRO A 5 0.06 19.76 3.70
N TYR A 6 0.49 18.83 4.55
CA TYR A 6 0.44 17.40 4.27
C TYR A 6 -0.99 16.89 4.13
N ASN A 7 -1.88 17.33 5.02
CA ASN A 7 -3.29 16.96 4.99
C ASN A 7 -3.99 17.49 3.74
N GLU A 8 -3.61 18.66 3.22
CA GLU A 8 -4.13 19.17 1.95
C GLU A 8 -3.65 18.32 0.76
N MET A 9 -2.35 18.01 0.68
CA MET A 9 -1.81 17.18 -0.41
C MET A 9 -2.45 15.80 -0.48
N THR A 10 -2.86 15.24 0.66
CA THR A 10 -3.44 13.90 0.73
C THR A 10 -4.95 13.85 0.46
N LYS A 11 -5.66 14.98 0.40
CA LYS A 11 -7.11 15.01 0.07
C LYS A 11 -7.37 14.60 -1.37
N ASP A 12 -8.28 13.64 -1.57
CA ASP A 12 -8.70 13.18 -2.90
C ASP A 12 -9.39 14.28 -3.71
N GLU A 13 -10.14 15.17 -3.05
CA GLU A 13 -10.85 16.29 -3.70
C GLU A 13 -9.89 17.26 -4.39
N LEU A 14 -8.75 17.55 -3.75
CA LEU A 14 -7.72 18.44 -4.28
C LEU A 14 -6.80 17.72 -5.27
N ASN A 15 -6.49 16.45 -4.97
CA ASN A 15 -5.58 15.64 -5.75
C ASN A 15 -6.23 14.31 -6.16
N PRO A 16 -7.19 14.34 -7.10
CA PRO A 16 -7.89 13.14 -7.52
C PRO A 16 -6.95 12.19 -8.26
N ARG A 17 -7.13 10.89 -8.04
CA ARG A 17 -6.44 9.83 -8.79
C ARG A 17 -6.79 9.94 -10.29
N PRO A 18 -5.82 9.81 -11.21
CA PRO A 18 -6.11 9.74 -12.64
C PRO A 18 -6.98 8.51 -12.96
N GLY A 19 -7.97 8.69 -13.84
CA GLY A 19 -8.98 7.63 -14.13
C GLY A 19 -8.40 6.38 -14.78
N ASN A 20 -7.27 6.48 -15.48
CA ASN A 20 -6.54 5.37 -16.09
C ASN A 20 -5.55 4.68 -15.13
N CYS A 21 -5.43 5.13 -13.88
CA CYS A 21 -4.46 4.63 -12.91
C CYS A 21 -5.14 3.89 -11.75
N ASP A 22 -5.90 2.83 -12.02
CA ASP A 22 -6.69 2.11 -11.01
C ASP A 22 -5.87 1.45 -9.90
N GLY A 23 -4.60 1.18 -10.16
CA GLY A 23 -3.67 0.65 -9.16
C GLY A 23 -3.21 1.66 -8.11
N LEU A 24 -3.45 2.96 -8.28
CA LEU A 24 -3.03 4.01 -7.33
C LEU A 24 -4.04 4.15 -6.19
N VAL A 25 -4.21 3.08 -5.43
CA VAL A 25 -5.11 3.01 -4.28
C VAL A 25 -4.37 2.58 -3.04
N ILE A 26 -4.80 3.11 -1.89
CA ILE A 26 -4.26 2.72 -0.59
C ILE A 26 -4.94 1.41 -0.19
N VAL A 27 -4.16 0.35 0.01
CA VAL A 27 -4.72 -0.97 0.33
C VAL A 27 -5.20 -1.00 1.77
N LYS A 28 -6.46 -1.37 1.98
CA LYS A 28 -7.02 -1.60 3.32
C LYS A 28 -7.04 -3.08 3.64
N THR A 29 -6.70 -3.41 4.89
CA THR A 29 -6.86 -4.75 5.43
C THR A 29 -8.36 -5.11 5.44
N ASN A 30 -8.68 -6.34 5.03
CA ASN A 30 -10.06 -6.85 5.05
C ASN A 30 -10.65 -6.76 6.48
N GLN A 31 -11.92 -6.38 6.61
CA GLN A 31 -12.56 -6.16 7.91
C GLN A 31 -12.53 -7.40 8.81
N LEU A 32 -12.74 -8.60 8.27
CA LEU A 32 -12.69 -9.84 9.06
C LEU A 32 -11.29 -10.06 9.63
N ILE A 33 -10.24 -9.84 8.84
CA ILE A 33 -8.85 -9.94 9.30
C ILE A 33 -8.55 -8.83 10.31
N TRP A 34 -9.04 -7.63 10.05
CA TRP A 34 -8.86 -6.47 10.91
C TRP A 34 -9.38 -6.71 12.32
N ASP A 35 -10.56 -7.30 12.44
CA ASP A 35 -11.18 -7.62 13.73
C ASP A 35 -10.48 -8.79 14.45
N LEU A 36 -9.77 -9.63 13.69
CA LEU A 36 -9.02 -10.77 14.22
C LEU A 36 -7.62 -10.41 14.73
N ILE A 37 -7.00 -9.30 14.32
CA ILE A 37 -5.65 -8.92 14.78
C ILE A 37 -5.68 -8.13 16.09
N SER A 38 -4.55 -8.06 16.80
CA SER A 38 -4.46 -7.33 18.08
C SER A 38 -4.58 -5.81 17.89
N PRO A 39 -5.02 -5.03 18.90
CA PRO A 39 -5.03 -3.56 18.82
C PRO A 39 -3.65 -2.95 18.53
N PHE A 40 -2.59 -3.61 19.04
CA PHE A 40 -1.21 -3.24 18.72
C PHE A 40 -0.91 -3.44 17.23
N ALA A 41 -1.23 -4.61 16.67
CA ALA A 41 -1.06 -4.88 15.24
C ALA A 41 -1.88 -3.93 14.35
N GLN A 42 -3.12 -3.61 14.74
CA GLN A 42 -3.94 -2.60 14.06
C GLN A 42 -3.25 -1.23 14.05
N THR A 43 -2.66 -0.83 15.17
CA THR A 43 -1.93 0.45 15.27
C THR A 43 -0.70 0.45 14.36
N CYS A 44 0.05 -0.64 14.32
CA CYS A 44 1.19 -0.80 13.43
C CYS A 44 0.77 -0.76 11.95
N ASP A 45 -0.29 -1.49 11.57
CA ASP A 45 -0.80 -1.48 10.19
C ASP A 45 -1.31 -0.09 9.79
N LYS A 46 -2.00 0.64 10.68
CA LYS A 46 -2.39 2.04 10.46
C LYS A 46 -1.21 2.95 10.19
N LYS A 47 -0.11 2.80 10.93
CA LYS A 47 1.12 3.59 10.70
C LYS A 47 1.70 3.28 9.31
N MET A 48 1.73 2.01 8.91
CA MET A 48 2.19 1.62 7.57
C MET A 48 1.25 2.13 6.46
N GLN A 49 -0.07 2.10 6.67
CA GLN A 49 -1.05 2.70 5.74
C GLN A 49 -0.86 4.22 5.59
N ASN A 50 -0.46 4.93 6.64
CA ASN A 50 -0.14 6.35 6.54
C ASN A 50 1.12 6.59 5.69
N ILE A 51 2.13 5.73 5.79
CA ILE A 51 3.32 5.78 4.93
C ILE A 51 2.92 5.46 3.48
N GLU A 52 2.14 4.40 3.26
CA GLU A 52 1.61 4.02 1.94
C GLU A 52 0.81 5.18 1.32
N ARG A 53 -0.01 5.87 2.11
CA ARG A 53 -0.77 7.05 1.66
C ARG A 53 0.12 8.12 1.07
N SER A 54 1.23 8.45 1.72
CA SER A 54 2.20 9.42 1.20
C SER A 54 2.78 8.96 -0.14
N VAL A 55 3.19 7.70 -0.23
CA VAL A 55 3.76 7.13 -1.46
C VAL A 55 2.75 7.18 -2.61
N VAL A 56 1.53 6.70 -2.38
CA VAL A 56 0.46 6.71 -3.40
C VAL A 56 0.12 8.13 -3.82
N LYS A 57 0.05 9.08 -2.88
CA LYS A 57 -0.28 10.48 -3.18
C LYS A 57 0.81 11.19 -3.96
N THR A 58 2.07 10.97 -3.62
CA THR A 58 3.21 11.45 -4.43
C THR A 58 3.14 10.86 -5.84
N THR A 59 2.84 9.56 -5.98
CA THR A 59 2.71 8.89 -7.28
C THR A 59 1.59 9.51 -8.13
N VAL A 60 0.44 9.84 -7.52
CA VAL A 60 -0.67 10.56 -8.18
C VAL A 60 -0.25 11.95 -8.67
N LEU A 61 0.44 12.71 -7.82
CA LEU A 61 0.91 14.06 -8.18
C LEU A 61 1.94 14.00 -9.32
N LEU A 62 2.91 13.09 -9.22
CA LEU A 62 3.94 12.89 -10.24
C LEU A 62 3.33 12.45 -11.58
N SER A 63 2.37 11.52 -11.56
CA SER A 63 1.65 11.09 -12.77
C SER A 63 0.95 12.26 -13.47
N LYS A 64 0.36 13.19 -12.70
CA LYS A 64 -0.25 14.42 -13.25
C LYS A 64 0.79 15.37 -13.82
N THR A 65 1.94 15.51 -13.16
CA THR A 65 3.06 16.32 -13.64
C THR A 65 3.57 15.79 -14.98
N VAL A 66 3.86 14.49 -15.07
CA VAL A 66 4.27 13.81 -16.31
C VAL A 66 3.25 14.04 -17.41
N ASN A 67 1.96 13.86 -17.13
CA ASN A 67 0.90 14.10 -18.11
C ASN A 67 0.86 15.57 -18.59
N LYS A 68 1.10 16.55 -17.71
CA LYS A 68 1.14 17.97 -18.12
C LYS A 68 2.34 18.26 -19.03
N VAL A 69 3.52 17.76 -18.68
CA VAL A 69 4.74 17.94 -19.48
C VAL A 69 4.59 17.28 -20.85
N ALA A 70 4.10 16.04 -20.88
CA ALA A 70 3.91 15.27 -22.12
C ALA A 70 2.88 15.89 -23.09
N ASN A 71 1.91 16.67 -22.59
CA ASN A 71 0.89 17.33 -23.40
C ASN A 71 1.23 18.79 -23.76
N THR A 72 2.46 19.24 -23.55
CA THR A 72 2.87 20.60 -23.95
C THR A 72 3.21 20.62 -25.45
N ASP A 73 2.72 21.61 -26.19
CA ASP A 73 2.85 21.68 -27.66
C ASP A 73 4.32 21.74 -28.18
N ASN A 74 5.28 21.99 -27.29
CA ASN A 74 6.71 22.11 -27.59
C ASN A 74 7.54 21.14 -26.74
N VAL A 75 7.25 19.83 -26.77
CA VAL A 75 8.13 18.84 -26.14
C VAL A 75 9.50 18.90 -26.80
N THR A 76 10.49 19.44 -26.08
CA THR A 76 11.89 19.44 -26.45
C THR A 76 12.53 18.10 -26.04
N ASN A 77 13.73 17.80 -26.54
CA ASN A 77 14.48 16.64 -26.08
C ASN A 77 14.70 16.67 -24.54
N GLU A 78 14.91 17.86 -23.97
CA GLU A 78 15.03 18.05 -22.51
C GLU A 78 13.73 17.64 -21.78
N PHE A 79 12.55 17.96 -22.31
CA PHE A 79 11.29 17.51 -21.70
C PHE A 79 11.07 16.01 -21.84
N SER A 80 11.58 15.38 -22.89
CA SER A 80 11.57 13.91 -23.02
C SER A 80 12.44 13.26 -21.95
N GLU A 81 13.65 13.77 -21.71
CA GLU A 81 14.54 13.28 -20.66
C GLU A 81 13.90 13.41 -19.27
N VAL A 82 13.26 14.55 -18.98
CA VAL A 82 12.53 14.75 -17.72
C VAL A 82 11.37 13.76 -17.55
N ILE A 83 10.65 13.43 -18.63
CA ILE A 83 9.59 12.42 -18.59
C ILE A 83 10.15 11.04 -18.27
N ASP A 84 11.29 10.68 -18.85
CA ASP A 84 11.96 9.40 -18.60
C ASP A 84 12.44 9.32 -17.14
N GLU A 85 13.06 10.37 -16.60
CA GLU A 85 13.43 10.45 -15.18
C GLU A 85 12.21 10.31 -14.25
N CYS A 86 11.10 10.98 -14.58
CA CYS A 86 9.87 10.85 -13.80
C CYS A 86 9.27 9.44 -13.89
N ASN A 87 9.45 8.72 -15.00
CA ASN A 87 9.01 7.33 -15.13
C ASN A 87 9.82 6.39 -14.23
N ASP A 88 11.13 6.62 -14.11
CA ASP A 88 11.99 5.89 -13.17
C ASP A 88 11.56 6.15 -11.71
N ASP A 89 11.25 7.41 -11.38
CA ASP A 89 10.69 7.77 -10.07
C ASP A 89 9.36 7.05 -9.79
N LEU A 90 8.45 7.01 -10.78
CA LEU A 90 7.19 6.27 -10.67
C LEU A 90 7.42 4.77 -10.45
N ALA A 91 8.40 4.18 -11.13
CA ALA A 91 8.77 2.78 -10.95
C ALA A 91 9.28 2.50 -9.52
N LEU A 92 10.13 3.38 -8.98
CA LEU A 92 10.64 3.28 -7.61
C LEU A 92 9.55 3.47 -6.56
N LEU A 93 8.63 4.41 -6.77
CA LEU A 93 7.47 4.61 -5.89
C LEU A 93 6.55 3.39 -5.92
N GLY A 94 6.28 2.84 -7.11
CA GLY A 94 5.51 1.61 -7.28
C GLY A 94 6.16 0.41 -6.57
N HIS A 95 7.47 0.25 -6.70
CA HIS A 95 8.23 -0.77 -5.97
C HIS A 95 8.14 -0.57 -4.45
N THR A 96 8.30 0.66 -3.97
CA THR A 96 8.19 1.00 -2.54
C THR A 96 6.80 0.65 -2.00
N ASN A 97 5.74 1.00 -2.74
CA ASN A 97 4.37 0.66 -2.39
C ASN A 97 4.16 -0.85 -2.28
N ARG A 98 4.73 -1.62 -3.21
CA ARG A 98 4.72 -3.08 -3.16
C ARG A 98 5.41 -3.60 -1.90
N GLN A 99 6.59 -3.09 -1.56
CA GLN A 99 7.34 -3.55 -0.38
C GLN A 99 6.58 -3.26 0.93
N ILE A 100 5.95 -2.09 1.05
CA ILE A 100 5.09 -1.76 2.19
C ILE A 100 3.96 -2.79 2.32
N ASN A 101 3.28 -3.10 1.21
CA ASN A 101 2.17 -4.05 1.21
C ASN A 101 2.60 -5.50 1.50
N LEU A 102 3.78 -5.93 1.04
CA LEU A 102 4.35 -7.23 1.40
C LEU A 102 4.64 -7.29 2.91
N ALA A 103 5.32 -6.28 3.46
CA ALA A 103 5.65 -6.23 4.88
C ALA A 103 4.39 -6.21 5.78
N ARG A 104 3.37 -5.43 5.41
CA ARG A 104 2.07 -5.42 6.11
C ARG A 104 1.43 -6.80 6.13
N ARG A 105 1.37 -7.46 4.98
CA ARG A 105 0.80 -8.81 4.84
C ARG A 105 1.54 -9.81 5.72
N ASP A 106 2.86 -9.77 5.74
CA ASP A 106 3.68 -10.73 6.48
C ASP A 106 3.54 -10.54 8.01
N LEU A 107 3.46 -9.28 8.48
CA LEU A 107 3.18 -8.95 9.88
C LEU A 107 1.79 -9.42 10.32
N ILE A 108 0.77 -9.15 9.50
CA ILE A 108 -0.61 -9.60 9.76
C ILE A 108 -0.68 -11.13 9.79
N LYS A 109 -0.02 -11.80 8.84
CA LYS A 109 0.02 -13.28 8.79
C LYS A 109 0.61 -13.87 10.06
N TYR A 110 1.67 -13.29 10.60
CA TYR A 110 2.27 -13.73 11.85
C TYR A 110 1.30 -13.59 13.04
N GLU A 111 0.61 -12.45 13.15
CA GLU A 111 -0.40 -12.21 14.19
C GLU A 111 -1.55 -13.21 14.14
N LEU A 112 -2.07 -13.50 12.94
CA LEU A 112 -3.13 -14.49 12.75
C LEU A 112 -2.64 -15.89 13.16
N ASN A 113 -1.47 -16.31 12.66
CA ASN A 113 -0.93 -17.64 12.96
C ASN A 113 -0.90 -17.91 14.48
N ASN A 114 -0.41 -16.96 15.28
CA ASN A 114 -0.37 -17.10 16.74
C ASN A 114 -1.74 -17.34 17.37
N LYS A 115 -2.80 -16.73 16.82
CA LYS A 115 -4.18 -16.97 17.29
C LYS A 115 -4.72 -18.33 16.85
N TYR A 116 -4.33 -18.85 15.70
CA TYR A 116 -4.80 -20.14 15.19
C TYR A 116 -3.93 -21.34 15.60
N THR A 117 -2.76 -21.12 16.21
CA THR A 117 -1.84 -22.20 16.64
C THR A 117 -2.54 -23.26 17.50
N HIS A 118 -3.42 -22.84 18.43
CA HIS A 118 -4.14 -23.77 19.29
C HIS A 118 -5.16 -24.65 18.52
N MET A 119 -5.82 -24.10 17.50
CA MET A 119 -6.74 -24.84 16.64
C MET A 119 -5.99 -25.86 15.77
N CYS A 120 -4.84 -25.46 15.23
CA CYS A 120 -3.99 -26.38 14.46
C CYS A 120 -3.44 -27.53 15.31
N ALA A 121 -3.11 -27.28 16.59
CA ALA A 121 -2.69 -28.32 17.52
C ALA A 121 -3.82 -29.32 17.80
N GLN A 122 -5.04 -28.84 18.02
CA GLN A 122 -6.21 -29.70 18.23
C GLN A 122 -6.53 -30.57 17.01
N LEU A 123 -6.50 -29.99 15.80
CA LEU A 123 -6.71 -30.73 14.55
C LEU A 123 -5.66 -31.83 14.35
N THR A 124 -4.39 -31.55 14.69
CA THR A 124 -3.30 -32.53 14.59
C THR A 124 -3.55 -33.71 15.53
N THR A 125 -3.95 -33.45 16.77
CA THR A 125 -4.29 -34.50 17.75
C THR A 125 -5.49 -35.33 17.31
N LEU A 126 -6.55 -34.68 16.81
CA LEU A 126 -7.76 -35.37 16.34
C LEU A 126 -7.46 -36.26 15.12
N TYR A 127 -6.64 -35.76 14.19
CA TYR A 127 -6.21 -36.54 13.03
C TYR A 127 -5.38 -37.77 13.43
N GLN A 128 -4.43 -37.62 14.36
CA GLN A 128 -3.64 -38.73 14.89
C GLN A 128 -4.51 -39.80 15.58
N LEU A 129 -5.51 -39.39 16.36
CA LEU A 129 -6.45 -40.31 17.00
C LEU A 129 -7.36 -41.02 16.00
N SER A 130 -7.69 -40.39 14.86
CA SER A 130 -8.51 -41.01 13.81
C SER A 130 -7.78 -42.10 13.01
N LEU A 131 -6.44 -42.04 12.95
CA LEU A 131 -5.59 -43.04 12.27
C LEU A 131 -5.24 -44.24 13.16
N GLN A 132 -5.62 -44.20 14.45
CA GLN A 132 -5.42 -45.29 15.42
C GLN A 132 -6.68 -46.15 15.62
N ARG A 133 -7.75 -45.92 14.85
CA ARG A 133 -8.97 -46.74 14.80
C ARG A 133 -9.06 -47.46 13.47
#